data_AF-A0A2I0T474-F1
#
_entry.id   AF-A0A2I0T474-F1
#
_cell.length_a   1.000
_cell.length_b   1.000
_cell.length_c   1.000
_cell.angle_alpha   90.00
_cell.angle_beta   90.00
_cell.angle_gamma   90.00
#
_symmetry.space_group_name_H-M   'P 1'
#
loop_
_entity.id
_entity.type
_entity.pdbx_description
1 polymer ?
#
loop_
_entity_poly.entity_id
_entity_poly.type
_entity_poly.pdbx_seq_one_letter_code
_entity_poly.pdbx_strand_id
1 'polypeptide(L)'
;MSQAVLGQALGVLGVVRKERLLYLVGQTRVHLDSVEGLGDFLELEVVLTEEQTVEDGERVAQQLMKELGIEEQDLISGAYLDLLLAKGQSGS
;
A
#
# COMPACT_ATOMS: atom_id res chain seq x y z
N MET A 1 -19.64 13.26 -6.95
CA MET A 1 -18.69 13.57 -8.04
C MET A 1 -18.35 12.28 -8.75
N SER A 2 -18.73 12.10 -10.02
CA SER A 2 -18.50 10.84 -10.74
C SER A 2 -17.07 10.80 -11.31
N GLN A 3 -16.47 9.62 -11.37
CA GLN A 3 -15.18 9.35 -12.03
C GLN A 3 -15.07 10.01 -13.41
N ALA A 4 -16.18 10.09 -14.15
CA ALA A 4 -16.24 10.68 -15.48
C ALA A 4 -15.94 12.20 -15.52
N VAL A 5 -16.44 12.98 -14.55
CA VAL A 5 -16.22 14.45 -14.53
C VAL A 5 -14.77 14.77 -14.20
N LEU A 6 -14.19 14.07 -13.21
CA LEU A 6 -12.80 14.28 -12.82
C LEU A 6 -11.83 13.77 -13.90
N GLY A 7 -12.13 12.63 -14.52
CA GLY A 7 -11.34 12.08 -15.63
C GLY A 7 -11.35 12.97 -16.87
N GLN A 8 -12.46 13.66 -17.17
CA GLN A 8 -12.50 14.64 -18.27
C GLN A 8 -11.69 15.91 -17.98
N ALA A 9 -11.65 16.35 -16.73
CA ALA A 9 -10.93 17.57 -16.35
C ALA A 9 -9.42 17.37 -16.18
N LEU A 10 -9.00 16.22 -15.62
CA LEU A 10 -7.60 15.97 -15.22
C LEU A 10 -6.92 14.88 -16.07
N GLY A 11 -7.67 14.13 -16.87
CA GLY A 11 -7.18 12.91 -17.50
C GLY A 11 -7.10 11.73 -16.53
N VAL A 12 -6.88 10.53 -17.08
CA VAL A 12 -6.66 9.30 -16.31
C VAL A 12 -5.26 8.81 -16.59
N LEU A 13 -4.42 8.75 -15.54
CA LEU A 13 -3.02 8.31 -15.66
C LEU A 13 -2.89 6.79 -15.83
N GLY A 14 -3.85 6.02 -15.30
CA GLY A 14 -3.89 4.57 -15.42
C GLY A 14 -4.96 3.97 -14.53
N VAL A 15 -5.07 2.63 -14.57
CA VAL A 15 -6.00 1.86 -13.74
C VAL A 15 -5.22 0.74 -13.06
N VAL A 16 -5.34 0.66 -11.73
CA VAL A 16 -4.78 -0.44 -10.93
C VAL A 16 -5.91 -1.39 -10.56
N ARG A 17 -5.76 -2.67 -10.90
CA ARG A 17 -6.69 -3.74 -10.48
C ARG A 17 -5.99 -4.59 -9.43
N LYS A 18 -6.68 -4.85 -8.32
CA LYS A 18 -6.15 -5.65 -7.22
C LYS A 18 -7.24 -6.38 -6.46
N GLU A 19 -6.89 -7.54 -5.91
CA GLU A 19 -7.65 -8.24 -4.87
C GLU A 19 -7.01 -7.95 -3.51
N ARG A 20 -7.83 -7.64 -2.49
CA ARG A 20 -7.35 -7.28 -1.15
C ARG A 20 -7.96 -8.20 -0.10
N LEU A 21 -7.11 -8.80 0.70
CA LEU A 21 -7.48 -9.41 1.97
C LEU A 21 -7.11 -8.45 3.11
N LEU A 22 -8.08 -8.07 3.93
CA LEU A 22 -7.87 -7.21 5.09
C LEU A 22 -7.96 -8.04 6.37
N TYR A 23 -6.91 -7.96 7.19
CA TYR A 23 -6.89 -8.47 8.55
C TYR A 23 -6.76 -7.30 9.54
N LEU A 24 -7.39 -7.45 10.70
CA LEU A 24 -7.26 -6.51 11.81
C LEU A 24 -6.48 -7.19 12.93
N VAL A 25 -5.31 -6.64 13.25
CA VAL A 25 -4.45 -7.13 14.33
C VAL A 25 -4.28 -5.99 15.33
N GLY A 26 -5.07 -6.03 16.41
CA GLY A 26 -5.14 -4.92 17.36
C GLY A 26 -5.59 -3.63 16.69
N GLN A 27 -4.71 -2.62 16.70
CA GLN A 27 -4.93 -1.30 16.08
C GLN A 27 -4.40 -1.19 14.64
N THR A 28 -3.82 -2.27 14.12
CA THR A 28 -3.18 -2.28 12.80
C THR A 28 -4.06 -2.99 11.78
N ARG A 29 -4.23 -2.35 10.62
CA ARG A 29 -4.82 -2.97 9.44
C ARG A 29 -3.70 -3.58 8.61
N VAL A 30 -3.86 -4.84 8.28
CA VAL A 30 -2.92 -5.61 7.49
C VAL A 30 -3.58 -5.91 6.15
N HIS A 31 -3.09 -5.28 5.08
CA HIS A 31 -3.59 -5.55 3.73
C HIS A 31 -2.65 -6.51 3.01
N LEU A 32 -3.19 -7.63 2.54
CA LEU A 32 -2.54 -8.49 1.56
C LEU A 32 -3.19 -8.22 0.21
N ASP A 33 -2.44 -7.56 -0.67
CA ASP A 33 -2.90 -7.09 -1.98
C ASP A 33 -2.25 -7.94 -3.08
N SER A 34 -3.06 -8.63 -3.88
CA SER A 34 -2.61 -9.20 -5.16
C SER A 34 -2.92 -8.22 -6.28
N VAL A 35 -1.89 -7.59 -6.84
CA VAL A 35 -2.01 -6.50 -7.82
C VAL A 35 -1.68 -7.02 -9.22
N GLU A 36 -2.63 -6.86 -10.15
CA GLU A 36 -2.49 -7.30 -11.53
C GLU A 36 -1.27 -6.64 -12.19
N GLY A 37 -0.32 -7.47 -12.64
CA GLY A 37 0.90 -7.01 -13.30
C GLY A 37 2.07 -6.68 -12.37
N LEU A 38 1.87 -6.63 -11.05
CA LEU A 38 2.94 -6.37 -10.06
C LEU A 38 3.20 -7.55 -9.10
N GLY A 39 2.20 -8.38 -8.80
CA GLY A 39 2.31 -9.49 -7.85
C GLY A 39 1.70 -9.15 -6.49
N ASP A 40 2.18 -9.81 -5.45
CA ASP A 40 1.61 -9.72 -4.10
C ASP A 40 2.36 -8.71 -3.22
N PHE A 41 1.61 -7.96 -2.43
CA PHE A 41 2.10 -6.90 -1.54
C PHE A 41 1.47 -7.00 -0.17
N LEU A 42 2.21 -6.56 0.83
CA LEU A 42 1.77 -6.47 2.22
C LEU A 42 1.90 -5.02 2.71
N GLU A 43 0.81 -4.46 3.21
CA GLU A 43 0.76 -3.09 3.75
C GLU A 43 0.31 -3.15 5.21
N LEU A 44 1.02 -2.43 6.09
CA LEU A 44 0.71 -2.28 7.51
C LEU A 44 0.31 -0.83 7.79
N GLU A 45 -0.96 -0.60 8.13
CA GLU A 45 -1.49 0.71 8.50
C GLU A 45 -1.83 0.71 9.99
N VAL A 46 -1.00 1.37 10.80
CA VAL A 46 -1.24 1.54 12.23
C VAL A 46 -2.12 2.76 12.46
N VAL A 47 -3.30 2.55 13.05
CA VAL A 47 -4.22 3.64 13.37
C VAL A 47 -3.87 4.19 14.75
N LEU A 48 -3.33 5.40 14.80
CA LEU A 48 -2.97 6.10 16.03
C LEU A 48 -4.21 6.64 16.76
N THR A 49 -4.20 6.56 18.10
CA THR A 49 -5.10 7.34 18.96
C THR A 49 -4.59 8.77 19.13
N GLU A 50 -5.42 9.66 19.70
CA GLU A 50 -5.06 11.06 19.93
C GLU A 50 -3.84 11.22 20.86
N GLU A 51 -3.61 10.24 21.74
CA GLU A 51 -2.51 10.23 22.69
C GLU A 51 -1.22 9.59 22.14
N GLN A 52 -1.30 8.92 20.99
CA GLN A 52 -0.16 8.21 20.40
C GLN A 52 0.60 9.10 19.43
N THR A 53 1.92 9.03 19.52
CA THR A 53 2.82 9.68 18.57
C THR A 53 3.04 8.81 17.33
N VAL A 54 3.63 9.41 16.28
CA VAL A 54 4.06 8.65 15.10
C VAL A 54 5.08 7.57 15.48
N GLU A 55 6.01 7.88 16.39
CA GLU A 55 7.03 6.94 16.88
C GLU A 55 6.41 5.74 17.59
N ASP A 56 5.27 5.93 18.27
CA ASP A 56 4.52 4.82 18.87
C ASP A 56 3.92 3.90 17.80
N GLY A 57 3.40 4.48 16.72
CA GLY A 57 2.91 3.73 15.57
C GLY A 57 4.00 2.96 14.85
N GLU A 58 5.15 3.60 14.62
CA GLU A 58 6.32 2.98 14.00
C GLU A 58 6.79 1.76 14.81
N ARG A 59 6.80 1.86 16.14
CA ARG A 59 7.15 0.74 17.02
C ARG A 59 6.19 -0.44 16.87
N VAL A 60 4.89 -0.18 16.77
CA VAL A 60 3.87 -1.21 16.52
C VAL A 60 4.07 -1.86 15.15
N ALA A 61 4.34 -1.06 14.11
CA ALA A 61 4.61 -1.56 12.77
C ALA A 61 5.87 -2.44 12.74
N GLN A 62 6.98 -1.99 13.34
CA GLN A 62 8.23 -2.74 13.43
C GLN A 62 8.07 -4.06 14.17
N GLN A 63 7.27 -4.09 15.24
CA GLN A 63 6.97 -5.32 15.96
C GLN A 63 6.22 -6.32 15.06
N LEU A 64 5.17 -5.87 14.36
CA LEU A 64 4.41 -6.70 13.43
C LEU A 64 5.27 -7.20 12.26
N MET A 65 6.13 -6.35 11.71
CA MET A 65 7.08 -6.74 10.67
C MET A 65 7.96 -7.90 11.15
N LYS A 66 8.52 -7.79 12.36
CA LYS A 66 9.35 -8.83 12.95
C LYS A 66 8.58 -10.14 13.15
N GLU A 67 7.34 -10.07 13.61
CA GLU A 67 6.47 -11.25 13.80
C GLU A 67 6.10 -11.93 12.47
N LEU A 68 5.97 -11.14 11.40
CA LEU A 68 5.68 -11.62 10.04
C LEU A 68 6.93 -12.00 9.24
N GLY A 69 8.13 -11.77 9.78
CA GLY A 69 9.41 -12.06 9.13
C GLY A 69 9.74 -11.14 7.96
N ILE A 70 9.26 -9.89 7.99
CA ILE A 70 9.53 -8.86 6.98
C ILE A 70 10.81 -8.12 7.36
N GLU A 71 11.78 -8.06 6.44
CA GLU A 71 13.03 -7.34 6.66
C GLU A 71 12.96 -5.93 6.04
N GLU A 72 13.85 -5.03 6.46
CA GLU A 72 13.87 -3.65 5.95
C GLU A 72 14.11 -3.59 4.43
N GLN A 73 14.86 -4.55 3.87
CA GLN A 73 15.09 -4.61 2.43
C GLN A 73 13.83 -5.01 1.62
N ASP A 74 12.82 -5.58 2.26
CA ASP A 74 11.56 -5.95 1.61
C ASP A 74 10.60 -4.75 1.52
N LEU A 75 10.94 -3.64 2.21
CA LEU A 75 10.14 -2.44 2.19
C LEU A 75 10.22 -1.75 0.84
N ILE A 76 9.04 -1.51 0.26
CA ILE A 76 8.88 -0.76 -0.98
C ILE A 76 8.17 0.56 -0.67
N SER A 77 8.64 1.63 -1.30
CA SER A 77 8.03 2.95 -1.22
C SER A 77 7.37 3.31 -2.56
N GLY A 78 6.30 4.10 -2.49
CA GLY A 78 5.53 4.57 -3.65
C GLY A 78 4.20 3.84 -3.85
N ALA A 79 3.39 4.34 -4.78
CA ALA A 79 2.09 3.75 -5.08
C ALA A 79 2.21 2.66 -6.16
N TYR A 80 1.26 1.71 -6.17
CA TYR A 80 1.20 0.67 -7.21
C TYR A 80 1.15 1.24 -8.63
N LEU A 81 0.52 2.40 -8.83
CA LEU A 81 0.47 3.04 -10.15
C LEU A 81 1.86 3.46 -10.61
N ASP A 82 2.69 4.00 -9.73
CA ASP A 82 4.07 4.42 -10.06
C ASP A 82 4.92 3.20 -10.43
N LEU A 83 4.78 2.10 -9.68
CA LEU A 83 5.45 0.84 -9.98
C LEU A 83 5.01 0.25 -11.34
N LEU A 84 3.72 0.32 -11.67
CA LEU A 84 3.19 -0.09 -12.96
C LEU A 84 3.74 0.77 -14.10
N LEU A 85 3.77 2.10 -13.93
CA LEU A 85 4.30 3.02 -14.93
C LEU A 85 5.81 2.81 -15.15
N ALA A 86 6.58 2.58 -14.08
CA ALA A 86 8.01 2.27 -14.17
C ALA A 86 8.28 0.95 -14.92
N LYS A 87 7.47 -0.08 -14.67
CA LYS A 87 7.57 -1.38 -15.36
C LYS A 87 7.24 -1.25 -16.86
N GLY A 88 6.25 -0.42 -17.21
CA GLY A 88 5.89 -0.15 -18.61
C GLY A 88 6.98 0.56 -19.43
N GLN A 89 7.89 1.30 -18.79
CA GLN A 89 8.99 2.01 -19.46
C GLN A 89 10.22 1.12 -19.71
N SER A 90 10.30 -0.05 -19.09
CA SER A 90 11.43 -0.98 -19.22
C SER A 90 11.26 -2.00 -20.38
N GLY A 91 10.19 -1.84 -21.17
CA GLY A 91 9.82 -2.74 -22.27
C GLY A 91 9.85 -2.10 -23.67
N SER A 92 10.78 -1.17 -23.93
CA SER A 92 11.06 -0.62 -25.26
C SER A 92 12.52 -0.78 -25.66
#